data_AF-A0A291QTD4-F1
#
_entry.id   AF-A0A291QTD4-F1
#
_cell.length_a   1.000
_cell.length_b   1.000
_cell.length_c   1.000
_cell.angle_alpha   90.00
_cell.angle_beta   90.00
_cell.angle_gamma   90.00
#
_symmetry.space_group_name_H-M   'P 1'
#
loop_
_entity.id
_entity.type
_entity.pdbx_description
1 polymer ?
#
loop_
_entity_poly.entity_id
_entity_poly.type
_entity_poly.pdbx_seq_one_letter_code
_entity_poly.pdbx_strand_id
1 'polypeptide(L)'
;MGTLLQTIKQEVKNWWLLVLTGILFILTGIFTFAYPVSSYLALAIFFGIAILFGGLFKIFFAISNSNEMTGWGWTLASGIIDTIIGGVLTWNPAVSAVVLPFVIGFYMVFAGGSLISLGTDAKAIKLSGAGWTITGGVLTLLLGIIILFYPAAGAATAIMITGVAFLLTGITYCLIGFRLKEVKKLLKNLTHPHPPNHSSS
;
A
#
# COMPACT_ATOMS: atom_id res chain seq x y z
N MET A 1 14.74 -13.85 26.94
CA MET A 1 15.80 -13.09 26.23
C MET A 1 16.43 -13.84 25.05
N GLY A 2 16.58 -15.17 25.09
CA GLY A 2 17.25 -15.94 24.03
C GLY A 2 16.51 -16.04 22.68
N THR A 3 15.17 -16.03 22.67
CA THR A 3 14.36 -16.16 21.45
C THR A 3 14.47 -14.95 20.52
N LEU A 4 14.37 -13.73 21.06
CA LEU A 4 14.50 -12.49 20.28
C LEU A 4 15.88 -12.35 19.61
N LEU A 5 16.95 -12.73 20.34
CA LEU A 5 18.32 -12.69 19.79
C LEU A 5 18.52 -13.71 18.66
N GLN A 6 17.85 -14.86 18.71
CA GLN A 6 17.90 -15.84 17.62
C GLN A 6 17.10 -15.36 16.39
N THR A 7 15.92 -14.78 16.59
CA THR A 7 15.13 -14.17 15.50
C THR A 7 15.91 -13.06 14.80
N ILE A 8 16.55 -12.15 15.56
CA ILE A 8 17.37 -11.08 14.99
C ILE A 8 18.59 -11.65 14.24
N LYS A 9 19.27 -12.69 14.76
CA LYS A 9 20.37 -13.36 14.04
C LYS A 9 19.92 -13.98 12.72
N GLN A 10 18.70 -14.53 12.66
CA GLN A 10 18.13 -15.12 11.44
C GLN A 10 17.74 -14.05 10.41
N GLU A 11 17.06 -12.98 10.83
CA GLU A 11 16.70 -11.82 9.99
C GLU A 11 17.95 -11.17 9.38
N VAL A 12 18.99 -10.99 10.20
CA VAL A 12 20.26 -10.41 9.78
C VAL A 12 21.06 -11.34 8.86
N LYS A 13 20.83 -12.65 8.88
CA LYS A 13 21.42 -13.59 7.90
C LYS A 13 20.76 -13.43 6.52
N ASN A 14 19.46 -13.12 6.50
CA ASN A 14 18.64 -12.97 5.30
C ASN A 14 18.63 -11.53 4.73
N TRP A 15 19.51 -10.65 5.18
CA TRP A 15 19.66 -9.27 4.66
C TRP A 15 19.73 -9.19 3.12
N TRP A 16 20.29 -10.21 2.46
CA TRP A 16 20.37 -10.27 1.00
C TRP A 16 19.02 -10.49 0.31
N LEU A 17 18.08 -11.21 0.95
CA LEU A 17 16.71 -11.38 0.45
C LEU A 17 16.00 -10.02 0.39
N LEU A 18 16.18 -9.17 1.40
CA LEU A 18 15.59 -7.81 1.42
C LEU A 18 16.14 -6.92 0.31
N VAL A 19 17.45 -6.98 0.04
CA VAL A 19 18.06 -6.24 -1.08
C VAL A 19 17.56 -6.77 -2.42
N LEU A 20 17.46 -8.09 -2.59
CA LEU A 20 16.94 -8.71 -3.80
C LEU A 20 15.47 -8.30 -4.05
N THR A 21 14.64 -8.34 -3.01
CA THR A 21 13.25 -7.86 -3.05
C THR A 21 13.20 -6.38 -3.43
N GLY A 22 14.06 -5.52 -2.86
CA GLY A 22 14.14 -4.11 -3.21
C GLY A 22 14.48 -3.86 -4.68
N ILE A 23 15.46 -4.59 -5.23
CA ILE A 23 15.81 -4.54 -6.66
C ILE A 23 14.62 -4.99 -7.53
N LEU A 24 13.94 -6.07 -7.15
CA LEU A 24 12.73 -6.54 -7.83
C LEU A 24 11.67 -5.43 -7.87
N PHE A 25 11.37 -4.78 -6.74
CA PHE A 25 10.40 -3.69 -6.69
C PHE A 25 10.79 -2.50 -7.57
N ILE A 26 12.07 -2.12 -7.61
CA ILE A 26 12.56 -1.05 -8.50
C ILE A 26 12.33 -1.43 -9.97
N LEU A 27 12.71 -2.66 -10.36
CA LEU A 27 12.46 -3.15 -11.72
C LEU A 27 10.96 -3.15 -12.03
N THR A 28 10.13 -3.62 -11.10
CA THR A 28 8.67 -3.63 -11.30
C THR A 28 8.10 -2.22 -11.46
N GLY A 29 8.64 -1.23 -10.71
CA GLY A 29 8.31 0.18 -10.88
C GLY A 29 8.70 0.71 -12.27
N ILE A 30 9.91 0.41 -12.74
CA ILE A 30 10.35 0.79 -14.10
C ILE A 30 9.47 0.13 -15.17
N PHE A 31 9.19 -1.17 -15.03
CA PHE A 31 8.28 -1.90 -15.92
C PHE A 31 6.88 -1.27 -15.96
N THR A 32 6.41 -0.76 -14.82
CA THR A 32 5.11 -0.09 -14.71
C THR A 32 5.04 1.18 -15.57
N PHE A 33 6.13 1.93 -15.64
CA PHE A 33 6.22 3.10 -16.53
C PHE A 33 6.48 2.73 -17.99
N ALA A 34 7.21 1.65 -18.25
CA ALA A 34 7.51 1.19 -19.60
C ALA A 34 6.28 0.59 -20.31
N TYR A 35 5.39 -0.08 -19.59
CA TYR A 35 4.19 -0.74 -20.13
C TYR A 35 2.91 -0.29 -19.41
N PRO A 36 2.50 0.98 -19.56
CA PRO A 36 1.40 1.57 -18.79
C PRO A 36 0.07 0.82 -18.98
N VAL A 37 -0.23 0.35 -20.19
CA VAL A 37 -1.48 -0.36 -20.50
C VAL A 37 -1.53 -1.72 -19.79
N SER A 38 -0.46 -2.52 -19.90
CA SER A 38 -0.40 -3.85 -19.28
C SER A 38 -0.42 -3.76 -17.75
N SER A 39 0.30 -2.79 -17.18
CA SER A 39 0.29 -2.56 -15.74
C SER A 39 -1.06 -2.10 -15.23
N TYR A 40 -1.78 -1.30 -16.02
CA TYR A 40 -3.13 -0.89 -15.70
C TYR A 40 -4.12 -2.07 -15.71
N LEU A 41 -4.03 -2.95 -16.71
CA LEU A 41 -4.81 -4.20 -16.75
C LEU A 41 -4.51 -5.11 -15.56
N ALA A 42 -3.23 -5.22 -15.17
CA ALA A 42 -2.84 -5.99 -13.99
C ALA A 42 -3.45 -5.41 -12.70
N LEU A 43 -3.43 -4.09 -12.53
CA LEU A 43 -4.11 -3.38 -11.44
C LEU A 43 -5.62 -3.65 -11.45
N ALA A 44 -6.25 -3.62 -12.62
CA ALA A 44 -7.67 -3.89 -12.79
C ALA A 44 -8.05 -5.32 -12.38
N ILE A 45 -7.25 -6.30 -12.76
CA ILE A 45 -7.44 -7.70 -12.35
C ILE A 45 -7.24 -7.86 -10.84
N PHE A 46 -6.17 -7.29 -10.29
CA PHE A 46 -5.89 -7.32 -8.86
C PHE A 46 -7.04 -6.70 -8.05
N PHE A 47 -7.60 -5.59 -8.56
CA PHE A 47 -8.76 -4.94 -7.98
C PHE A 47 -10.02 -5.82 -8.02
N GLY A 48 -10.30 -6.47 -9.15
CA GLY A 48 -11.41 -7.43 -9.26
C GLY A 48 -11.31 -8.58 -8.27
N ILE A 49 -10.10 -9.15 -8.14
CA ILE A 49 -9.79 -10.20 -7.15
C ILE A 49 -9.99 -9.67 -5.73
N ALA A 50 -9.51 -8.47 -5.42
CA ALA A 50 -9.66 -7.86 -4.11
C ALA A 50 -11.13 -7.66 -3.72
N ILE A 51 -11.97 -7.19 -4.65
CA ILE A 51 -13.42 -7.09 -4.43
C ILE A 51 -14.03 -8.47 -4.21
N LEU A 52 -13.66 -9.47 -5.02
CA LEU A 52 -14.18 -10.83 -4.91
C LEU A 52 -13.88 -11.42 -3.52
N PHE A 53 -12.62 -11.39 -3.09
CA PHE A 53 -12.24 -11.88 -1.76
C PHE A 53 -12.86 -11.04 -0.65
N GLY A 54 -12.94 -9.71 -0.82
CA GLY A 54 -13.62 -8.82 0.13
C GLY A 54 -15.10 -9.18 0.32
N GLY A 55 -15.80 -9.48 -0.77
CA GLY A 55 -17.18 -9.98 -0.74
C GLY A 55 -17.30 -11.31 0.00
N LEU A 56 -16.42 -12.27 -0.31
CA LEU A 56 -16.39 -13.57 0.38
C LEU A 56 -16.14 -13.43 1.88
N PHE A 57 -15.18 -12.58 2.27
CA PHE A 57 -14.90 -12.31 3.68
C PHE A 57 -16.09 -11.64 4.38
N LYS A 58 -16.77 -10.69 3.73
CA LYS A 58 -18.00 -10.08 4.26
C LYS A 58 -19.11 -11.11 4.47
N ILE A 59 -19.29 -12.04 3.52
CA ILE A 59 -20.25 -13.15 3.66
C ILE A 59 -19.88 -14.01 4.87
N PHE A 60 -18.62 -14.45 4.95
CA PHE A 60 -18.15 -15.29 6.05
C PHE A 60 -18.33 -14.58 7.41
N PHE A 61 -17.95 -13.30 7.49
CA PHE A 61 -18.10 -12.48 8.68
C PHE A 61 -19.57 -12.28 9.07
N ALA A 62 -20.44 -11.98 8.11
CA ALA A 62 -21.88 -11.80 8.36
C ALA A 62 -22.54 -13.07 8.88
N ILE A 63 -22.17 -14.24 8.35
CA ILE A 63 -22.69 -15.54 8.81
C ILE A 63 -22.13 -15.87 10.20
N SER A 64 -20.81 -15.71 10.40
CA SER A 64 -20.14 -16.05 11.66
C SER A 64 -20.60 -15.17 12.83
N ASN A 65 -20.98 -13.92 12.57
CA ASN A 65 -21.37 -12.95 13.59
C ASN A 65 -22.89 -12.64 13.55
N SER A 66 -23.68 -13.51 12.90
CA SER A 66 -25.11 -13.32 12.66
C SER A 66 -25.96 -13.14 13.93
N ASN A 67 -25.56 -13.75 15.05
CA ASN A 67 -26.28 -13.64 16.33
C ASN A 67 -25.96 -12.36 17.12
N GLU A 68 -24.80 -11.74 16.86
CA GLU A 68 -24.29 -10.59 17.62
C GLU A 68 -24.44 -9.26 16.85
N MET A 69 -24.63 -9.31 15.52
CA MET A 69 -24.75 -8.13 14.66
C MET A 69 -26.21 -7.76 14.34
N THR A 70 -26.62 -6.57 14.80
CA THR A 70 -27.80 -5.89 14.25
C THR A 70 -27.55 -5.50 12.79
N GLY A 71 -28.33 -6.04 11.85
CA GLY A 71 -28.20 -5.75 10.42
C GLY A 71 -27.37 -6.76 9.60
N TRP A 72 -27.07 -7.94 10.16
CA TRP A 72 -26.27 -8.99 9.50
C TRP A 72 -26.75 -9.32 8.07
N GLY A 73 -28.06 -9.31 7.82
CA GLY A 73 -28.66 -9.59 6.51
C GLY A 73 -28.30 -8.55 5.44
N TRP A 74 -28.14 -7.28 5.83
CA TRP A 74 -27.68 -6.22 4.91
C TRP A 74 -26.20 -6.40 4.57
N THR A 75 -25.38 -6.74 5.56
CA THR A 75 -23.96 -7.07 5.35
C THR A 75 -23.82 -8.30 4.44
N LEU A 76 -24.63 -9.34 4.65
CA LEU A 76 -24.66 -10.52 3.80
C LEU A 76 -25.04 -10.16 2.35
N ALA A 77 -26.12 -9.40 2.16
CA ALA A 77 -26.54 -8.95 0.84
C ALA A 77 -25.44 -8.14 0.13
N SER A 78 -24.79 -7.22 0.84
CA SER A 78 -23.65 -6.46 0.30
C SER A 78 -22.48 -7.35 -0.07
N GLY A 79 -22.16 -8.37 0.74
CA GLY A 79 -21.09 -9.32 0.45
C GLY A 79 -21.38 -10.19 -0.77
N ILE A 80 -22.64 -10.61 -0.97
CA ILE A 80 -23.08 -11.35 -2.17
C ILE A 80 -22.93 -10.46 -3.41
N ILE A 81 -23.41 -9.22 -3.36
CA ILE A 81 -23.29 -8.25 -4.45
C ILE A 81 -21.80 -8.03 -4.79
N ASP A 82 -20.97 -7.76 -3.79
CA ASP A 82 -19.53 -7.55 -3.98
C ASP A 82 -18.86 -8.79 -4.58
N THR A 83 -19.22 -10.00 -4.15
CA THR A 83 -18.67 -11.24 -4.70
C THR A 83 -19.02 -11.42 -6.17
N ILE A 84 -20.28 -11.14 -6.55
CA ILE A 84 -20.73 -11.20 -7.94
C ILE A 84 -20.00 -10.16 -8.78
N ILE A 85 -19.93 -8.91 -8.31
CA ILE A 85 -19.20 -7.83 -8.98
C ILE A 85 -17.74 -8.23 -9.15
N GLY A 86 -17.06 -8.67 -8.09
CA GLY A 86 -15.67 -9.14 -8.14
C GLY A 86 -15.46 -10.28 -9.13
N GLY A 87 -16.41 -11.22 -9.22
CA GLY A 87 -16.42 -12.29 -10.22
C GLY A 87 -16.45 -11.76 -11.66
N VAL A 88 -17.39 -10.85 -11.95
CA VAL A 88 -17.50 -10.22 -13.28
C VAL A 88 -16.26 -9.41 -13.63
N LEU A 89 -15.75 -8.64 -12.68
CA LEU A 89 -14.54 -7.83 -12.82
C LEU A 89 -13.31 -8.69 -13.10
N THR A 90 -13.18 -9.83 -12.42
CA THR A 90 -12.04 -10.75 -12.62
C THR A 90 -12.12 -11.46 -13.96
N TRP A 91 -13.33 -11.85 -14.40
CA TRP A 91 -13.53 -12.51 -15.69
C TRP A 91 -13.31 -11.58 -16.88
N ASN A 92 -13.65 -10.29 -16.73
CA ASN A 92 -13.54 -9.31 -17.81
C ASN A 92 -12.66 -8.12 -17.41
N PRO A 93 -11.33 -8.20 -17.65
CA PRO A 93 -10.37 -7.14 -17.30
C PRO A 93 -10.70 -5.78 -17.93
N ALA A 94 -11.36 -5.77 -19.10
CA ALA A 94 -11.76 -4.53 -19.77
C ALA A 94 -12.84 -3.77 -18.96
N VAL A 95 -13.79 -4.49 -18.34
CA VAL A 95 -14.79 -3.88 -17.47
C VAL A 95 -14.13 -3.34 -16.20
N SER A 96 -13.22 -4.11 -15.60
CA SER A 96 -12.42 -3.65 -14.44
C SER A 96 -11.63 -2.39 -14.73
N ALA A 97 -11.02 -2.32 -15.91
CA ALA A 97 -10.29 -1.14 -16.38
C ALA A 97 -11.17 0.11 -16.51
N VAL A 98 -12.48 -0.05 -16.73
CA VAL A 98 -13.43 1.08 -16.78
C VAL A 98 -13.94 1.45 -15.39
N VAL A 99 -14.14 0.48 -14.50
CA VAL A 99 -14.71 0.70 -13.15
C VAL A 99 -13.66 1.28 -12.19
N LEU A 100 -12.41 0.86 -12.31
CA LEU A 100 -11.33 1.22 -11.39
C LEU A 100 -11.10 2.74 -11.25
N PRO A 101 -11.10 3.56 -12.32
CA PRO A 101 -11.02 5.02 -12.24
C PRO A 101 -12.16 5.65 -11.44
N PHE A 102 -13.38 5.12 -11.55
CA PHE A 102 -14.51 5.65 -10.78
C PHE A 102 -14.29 5.43 -9.30
N VAL A 103 -13.84 4.23 -8.92
CA VAL A 103 -13.55 3.92 -7.51
C VAL A 103 -12.44 4.81 -6.97
N ILE A 104 -11.38 5.04 -7.74
CA ILE A 104 -10.30 5.97 -7.39
C ILE A 104 -10.85 7.41 -7.27
N GLY A 105 -11.67 7.85 -8.23
CA GLY A 105 -12.27 9.18 -8.23
C GLY A 105 -13.13 9.42 -7.00
N PHE A 106 -14.03 8.48 -6.68
CA PHE A 106 -14.82 8.53 -5.45
C PHE A 106 -13.95 8.55 -4.20
N TYR A 107 -12.95 7.67 -4.12
CA TYR A 107 -12.00 7.64 -3.02
C TYR A 107 -11.29 9.01 -2.85
N MET A 108 -10.83 9.61 -3.95
CA MET A 108 -10.17 10.92 -3.93
C MET A 108 -11.10 12.05 -3.51
N VAL A 109 -12.38 12.02 -3.90
CA VAL A 109 -13.37 13.00 -3.43
C VAL A 109 -13.55 12.89 -1.92
N PHE A 110 -13.73 11.68 -1.38
CA PHE A 110 -13.85 11.46 0.06
C PHE A 110 -12.55 11.80 0.82
N ALA A 111 -11.40 11.41 0.28
CA ALA A 111 -10.09 11.72 0.86
C ALA A 111 -9.82 13.23 0.86
N GLY A 112 -10.14 13.93 -0.22
CA GLY A 112 -10.01 15.38 -0.32
C GLY A 112 -10.90 16.10 0.68
N GLY A 113 -12.17 15.69 0.81
CA GLY A 113 -13.08 16.21 1.84
C GLY A 113 -12.55 15.98 3.26
N SER A 114 -12.03 14.78 3.53
CA SER A 114 -11.46 14.43 4.84
C SER A 114 -10.20 15.24 5.15
N LEU A 115 -9.33 15.46 4.16
CA LEU A 115 -8.14 16.31 4.28
C LEU A 115 -8.47 17.77 4.55
N ILE A 116 -9.53 18.29 3.91
CA ILE A 116 -10.02 19.65 4.19
C ILE A 116 -10.48 19.74 5.65
N SER A 117 -11.25 18.74 6.13
CA SER A 117 -11.69 18.68 7.53
C SER A 117 -10.50 18.65 8.51
N LEU A 118 -9.52 17.78 8.28
CA LEU A 118 -8.30 17.72 9.10
C LEU A 118 -7.49 19.02 9.03
N GLY A 119 -7.45 19.66 7.87
CA GLY A 119 -6.79 20.94 7.69
C GLY A 119 -7.48 22.08 8.46
N THR A 120 -8.82 22.08 8.51
CA THR A 120 -9.57 23.04 9.34
C THR A 120 -9.35 22.81 10.82
N ASP A 121 -9.29 21.55 11.27
CA ASP A 121 -8.99 21.20 12.67
C ASP A 121 -7.56 21.60 13.05
N ALA A 122 -6.59 21.32 12.17
CA ALA A 122 -5.19 21.74 12.33
C ALA A 122 -5.04 23.27 12.37
N LYS A 123 -5.86 24.01 11.62
CA LYS A 123 -5.90 25.47 11.65
C LYS A 123 -6.49 25.98 12.97
N ALA A 124 -7.50 25.30 13.51
CA ALA A 124 -8.11 25.65 14.79
C ALA A 124 -7.11 25.54 15.96
N ILE A 125 -6.18 24.58 15.91
CA ILE A 125 -5.11 24.41 16.91
C ILE A 125 -3.81 25.20 16.61
N LYS A 126 -3.84 26.16 15.66
CA LYS A 126 -2.69 26.97 15.22
C LYS A 126 -1.45 26.16 14.80
N LEU A 127 -1.64 24.96 14.24
CA LEU A 127 -0.53 24.15 13.76
C LEU A 127 0.07 24.77 12.48
N SER A 128 1.39 25.00 12.48
CA SER A 128 2.10 25.50 11.29
C SER A 128 2.03 24.45 10.18
N GLY A 129 1.45 24.82 9.03
CA GLY A 129 1.23 23.90 7.90
C GLY A 129 -0.24 23.62 7.57
N ALA A 130 -1.20 24.05 8.39
CA ALA A 130 -2.62 23.82 8.16
C ALA A 130 -3.12 24.35 6.80
N GLY A 131 -2.58 25.49 6.33
CA GLY A 131 -2.90 26.03 5.01
C GLY A 131 -2.45 25.12 3.85
N TRP A 132 -1.30 24.45 3.99
CA TRP A 132 -0.82 23.48 3.01
C TRP A 132 -1.69 22.23 2.97
N THR A 133 -2.16 21.75 4.13
CA THR A 133 -3.07 20.60 4.21
C THR A 133 -4.43 20.88 3.57
N ILE A 134 -5.02 22.05 3.83
CA ILE A 134 -6.30 22.45 3.21
C ILE A 134 -6.15 22.56 1.69
N THR A 135 -5.09 23.23 1.23
CA THR A 135 -4.83 23.40 -0.21
C THR A 135 -4.62 22.04 -0.88
N GLY A 136 -3.89 21.14 -0.23
CA GLY A 136 -3.73 19.75 -0.67
C GLY A 136 -5.06 19.01 -0.75
N GLY A 137 -5.91 19.14 0.27
CA GLY A 137 -7.24 18.53 0.29
C GLY A 137 -8.16 19.03 -0.83
N VAL A 138 -8.18 20.35 -1.08
CA VAL A 138 -8.93 20.95 -2.20
C VAL A 138 -8.42 20.43 -3.54
N LEU A 139 -7.09 20.38 -3.74
CA LEU A 139 -6.50 19.87 -4.97
C LEU A 139 -6.84 18.38 -5.19
N THR A 140 -6.78 17.56 -4.14
CA THR A 140 -7.18 16.14 -4.19
C THR A 140 -8.67 15.99 -4.52
N LEU A 141 -9.53 16.83 -3.94
CA LEU A 141 -10.97 16.80 -4.21
C LEU A 141 -11.27 17.17 -5.67
N LEU A 142 -10.64 18.23 -6.19
CA LEU A 142 -10.77 18.63 -7.59
C LEU A 142 -10.26 17.54 -8.54
N LEU A 143 -9.12 16.92 -8.24
CA LEU A 143 -8.60 15.79 -9.02
C LEU A 143 -9.58 14.62 -9.02
N GLY A 144 -10.17 14.28 -7.86
CA GLY A 144 -11.19 13.24 -7.77
C GLY A 144 -12.40 13.53 -8.65
N ILE A 145 -12.90 14.77 -8.63
CA ILE A 145 -14.00 15.22 -9.49
C ILE A 145 -13.62 15.11 -10.97
N ILE A 146 -12.43 15.59 -11.37
CA ILE A 146 -11.94 15.52 -12.75
C ILE A 146 -11.87 14.06 -13.22
N ILE A 147 -11.40 13.14 -12.39
CA ILE A 147 -11.32 11.71 -12.72
C ILE A 147 -12.71 11.11 -12.98
N LEU A 148 -13.73 11.52 -12.23
CA LEU A 148 -15.11 11.04 -12.43
C LEU A 148 -15.68 11.47 -13.78
N PHE A 149 -15.36 12.69 -14.25
CA PHE A 149 -15.79 13.18 -15.56
C PHE A 149 -14.88 12.72 -16.71
N TYR A 150 -13.61 12.44 -16.43
CA TYR A 150 -12.62 11.99 -17.40
C TYR A 150 -11.88 10.74 -16.88
N PRO A 151 -12.50 9.54 -17.00
CA PRO A 151 -11.97 8.29 -16.45
C PRO A 151 -10.57 7.93 -16.96
N ALA A 152 -10.22 8.40 -18.17
CA ALA A 152 -8.88 8.21 -18.73
C ALA A 152 -7.77 8.88 -17.87
N ALA A 153 -8.06 9.99 -17.20
CA ALA A 153 -7.12 10.56 -16.22
C ALA A 153 -6.98 9.66 -14.99
N GLY A 154 -8.05 9.00 -14.54
CA GLY A 154 -7.99 8.07 -13.41
C GLY A 154 -7.04 6.90 -13.68
N ALA A 155 -7.06 6.36 -14.90
CA ALA A 155 -6.11 5.32 -15.30
C ALA A 155 -4.65 5.80 -15.22
N ALA A 156 -4.36 6.99 -15.73
CA ALA A 156 -3.02 7.58 -15.65
C ALA A 156 -2.59 7.82 -14.19
N THR A 157 -3.48 8.34 -13.34
CA THR A 157 -3.16 8.55 -11.92
C THR A 157 -2.89 7.24 -11.18
N ALA A 158 -3.63 6.17 -11.47
CA ALA A 158 -3.41 4.85 -10.88
C ALA A 158 -2.00 4.32 -11.20
N ILE A 159 -1.58 4.44 -12.48
CA ILE A 159 -0.25 4.03 -12.94
C ILE A 159 0.83 4.87 -12.26
N MET A 160 0.64 6.20 -12.20
CA MET A 160 1.61 7.09 -11.55
C MET A 160 1.77 6.78 -10.07
N ILE A 161 0.66 6.66 -9.32
CA ILE A 161 0.69 6.35 -7.88
C ILE A 161 1.36 5.00 -7.65
N THR A 162 0.99 3.98 -8.42
CA THR A 162 1.54 2.63 -8.28
C THR A 162 3.03 2.58 -8.63
N GLY A 163 3.42 3.20 -9.75
CA GLY A 163 4.81 3.25 -10.19
C GLY A 163 5.70 3.99 -9.18
N VAL A 164 5.27 5.15 -8.70
CA VAL A 164 5.99 5.91 -7.66
C VAL A 164 6.05 5.10 -6.36
N ALA A 165 4.94 4.47 -5.94
CA ALA A 165 4.91 3.64 -4.75
C ALA A 165 5.89 2.46 -4.83
N PHE A 166 5.97 1.76 -5.97
CA PHE A 166 6.92 0.67 -6.15
C PHE A 166 8.37 1.13 -6.16
N LEU A 167 8.68 2.27 -6.78
CA LEU A 167 10.02 2.85 -6.73
C LEU A 167 10.42 3.21 -5.30
N LEU A 168 9.57 3.93 -4.57
CA LEU A 168 9.84 4.33 -3.18
C LEU A 168 9.97 3.11 -2.26
N THR A 169 9.11 2.11 -2.44
CA THR A 169 9.14 0.86 -1.67
C THR A 169 10.44 0.10 -1.95
N GLY A 170 10.83 -0.03 -3.23
CA GLY A 170 12.08 -0.67 -3.61
C GLY A 170 13.32 0.03 -3.04
N ILE A 171 13.36 1.36 -3.07
CA ILE A 171 14.42 2.15 -2.43
C ILE A 171 14.47 1.87 -0.92
N THR A 172 13.31 1.85 -0.26
CA THR A 172 13.21 1.59 1.18
C THR A 172 13.72 0.20 1.55
N TYR A 173 13.35 -0.84 0.79
CA TYR A 173 13.85 -2.20 1.00
C TYR A 173 15.36 -2.30 0.79
N CYS A 174 15.92 -1.63 -0.20
CA CYS A 174 17.37 -1.54 -0.39
C CYS A 174 18.05 -0.87 0.82
N LEU A 175 17.51 0.25 1.32
CA LEU A 175 18.05 0.95 2.50
C LEU A 175 18.03 0.07 3.76
N ILE A 176 16.93 -0.64 4.01
CA ILE A 176 16.81 -1.56 5.15
C ILE A 176 17.80 -2.72 5.01
N GLY A 177 17.95 -3.28 3.81
CA GLY A 177 18.92 -4.34 3.53
C GLY A 177 20.37 -3.92 3.81
N PHE A 178 20.74 -2.69 3.44
CA PHE A 178 22.07 -2.16 3.76
C PHE A 178 22.26 -1.91 5.26
N ARG A 179 21.25 -1.35 5.96
CA ARG A 179 21.32 -1.15 7.41
C ARG A 179 21.45 -2.47 8.18
N LEU A 180 20.76 -3.53 7.76
CA LEU A 180 20.89 -4.87 8.36
C LEU A 180 22.29 -5.47 8.15
N LYS A 181 22.93 -5.21 7.01
CA LYS A 181 24.32 -5.60 6.76
C LYS A 181 25.28 -4.93 7.74
N GLU A 182 25.06 -3.66 8.07
CA GLU A 182 25.86 -2.94 9.08
C GLU A 182 25.64 -3.48 10.49
N VAL A 183 24.39 -3.73 10.88
CA VAL A 183 24.04 -4.32 12.19
C VAL A 183 24.70 -5.70 12.35
N LYS A 184 24.73 -6.52 11.29
CA LYS A 184 25.47 -7.80 11.27
C LYS A 184 26.94 -7.64 11.63
N LYS A 185 27.58 -6.60 11.07
CA LYS A 185 29.00 -6.31 11.24
C LYS A 185 29.28 -5.87 12.68
N LEU A 186 28.42 -5.02 13.25
CA LEU A 186 28.51 -4.57 14.64
C LEU A 186 28.32 -5.72 15.63
N LEU A 187 27.31 -6.57 15.43
CA LEU A 187 27.09 -7.75 16.27
C LEU A 187 28.27 -8.72 16.23
N LYS A 188 28.86 -8.95 15.04
CA LYS A 188 30.04 -9.82 14.90
C LYS A 188 31.22 -9.31 15.73
N ASN A 189 31.45 -8.00 15.74
CA ASN A 189 32.52 -7.36 16.51
C ASN A 189 32.28 -7.41 18.03
N LEU A 190 31.03 -7.41 18.49
CA LEU A 190 30.69 -7.47 19.92
C LEU A 190 30.75 -8.89 20.50
N THR A 191 30.45 -9.93 19.70
CA THR A 191 30.55 -11.34 20.13
C THR A 191 31.96 -11.93 20.06
N HIS A 192 32.90 -11.27 19.37
CA HIS A 192 34.32 -11.62 19.37
C HIS A 192 35.14 -10.36 19.63
N PRO A 193 35.31 -9.94 20.90
CA PRO A 193 36.21 -8.86 21.22
C PRO A 193 37.62 -9.29 20.83
N HIS A 194 38.33 -8.46 20.07
CA HIS A 194 39.76 -8.61 19.86
C HIS A 194 40.42 -8.74 21.24
N PRO A 195 41.24 -9.77 21.51
CA PRO A 195 41.94 -9.84 22.79
C PRO A 195 42.74 -8.55 22.97
N PRO A 196 42.80 -7.98 24.19
CA PRO A 196 43.60 -6.79 24.43
C PRO A 196 45.02 -7.07 23.94
N ASN A 197 45.50 -6.20 23.04
CA ASN A 197 46.87 -6.23 22.56
C ASN A 197 47.79 -5.96 23.76
N HIS A 198 48.18 -7.00 24.48
CA HIS A 198 49.31 -6.96 25.40
C HIS A 198 50.59 -7.03 24.55
N SER A 199 50.96 -5.88 23.98
CA SER A 199 52.35 -5.61 23.61
C SER A 199 52.65 -4.14 23.92
N SER A 200 53.82 -3.92 24.54
CA SER A 200 54.29 -2.72 25.27
C SER A 200 53.69 -2.62 26.69
N SER A 201 54.47 -2.74 27.77
CA SER A 201 55.92 -2.69 27.99
C SER A 201 56.28 -3.43 29.28
#